data_AF-A0A7X7PGN0-F1
#
_entry.id   AF-A0A7X7PGN0-F1
#
_cell.length_a   1.000
_cell.length_b   1.000
_cell.length_c   1.000
_cell.angle_alpha   90.00
_cell.angle_beta   90.00
_cell.angle_gamma   90.00
#
_symmetry.space_group_name_H-M   'P 1'
#
loop_
_entity.id
_entity.type
_entity.pdbx_description
1 polymer ?
#
loop_
_entity_poly.entity_id
_entity_poly.type
_entity_poly.pdbx_seq_one_letter_code
_entity_poly.pdbx_strand_id
1 'polypeptide(L)'
;MLFRDPEALFHAAVAALAREDWLRVAEMCDPASLSLFQSAVLRYYLEPQSHAPVTVEQYLAHAPDMPREVAEYHVRQIHAEIDRSKSLERDYPTVGSIDELRQMSAVALYASWLEGRSLRRQLQQIAKQQSLPDSAVDEALRAAGAEERATLLGVVPDGERVAHVLYRTEIAQVPAISEDGAEEREFQADMAGRQFVSVLTCRRGKDGGWRLIADHSLLGHGANVVSLR
;
A
#
# COMPACT_ATOMS: atom_id res chain seq x y z
N MET A 1 -9.10 4.27 22.10
CA MET A 1 -8.25 3.11 22.44
C MET A 1 -6.91 3.63 22.94
N LEU A 2 -6.39 3.11 24.05
CA LEU A 2 -5.15 3.60 24.64
C LEU A 2 -4.15 2.45 24.73
N PHE A 3 -3.01 2.57 24.04
CA PHE A 3 -1.93 1.57 24.05
C PHE A 3 -0.78 2.09 24.91
N ARG A 4 -0.29 1.26 25.84
CA ARG A 4 0.76 1.66 26.79
C ARG A 4 2.17 1.56 26.23
N ASP A 5 2.35 0.75 25.20
CA ASP A 5 3.61 0.53 24.50
C ASP A 5 3.37 0.31 22.98
N PRO A 6 4.39 0.52 22.13
CA PRO A 6 4.29 0.35 20.68
C PRO A 6 4.07 -1.11 20.22
N GLU A 7 4.48 -2.09 21.02
CA GLU A 7 4.36 -3.52 20.69
C GLU A 7 2.90 -3.98 20.76
N ALA A 8 2.18 -3.63 21.83
CA ALA A 8 0.75 -3.89 21.97
C ALA A 8 -0.06 -3.20 20.86
N LEU A 9 0.32 -1.98 20.48
CA LEU A 9 -0.26 -1.26 19.35
C LEU A 9 -0.04 -2.02 18.02
N PHE A 10 1.18 -2.47 17.77
CA PHE A 10 1.53 -3.24 16.58
C PHE A 10 0.71 -4.52 16.48
N HIS A 11 0.67 -5.34 17.53
CA HIS A 11 -0.10 -6.59 17.51
C HIS A 11 -1.60 -6.36 17.31
N ALA A 12 -2.16 -5.31 17.92
CA ALA A 12 -3.56 -4.95 17.71
C ALA A 12 -3.83 -4.51 16.26
N ALA A 13 -2.91 -3.75 15.65
CA ALA A 13 -3.01 -3.32 14.27
C ALA A 13 -2.93 -4.51 13.30
N VAL A 14 -1.97 -5.41 13.49
CA VAL A 14 -1.82 -6.64 12.69
C VAL A 14 -3.06 -7.52 12.82
N ALA A 15 -3.60 -7.69 14.03
CA ALA A 15 -4.82 -8.47 14.24
C ALA A 15 -6.06 -7.84 13.58
N ALA A 16 -6.14 -6.51 13.50
CA ALA A 16 -7.21 -5.81 12.79
C ALA A 16 -7.06 -5.94 11.28
N LEU A 17 -5.84 -5.80 10.73
CA LEU A 17 -5.57 -6.01 9.30
C LEU A 17 -5.91 -7.44 8.86
N ALA A 18 -5.51 -8.45 9.64
CA ALA A 18 -5.80 -9.85 9.34
C ALA A 18 -7.31 -10.15 9.26
N ARG A 19 -8.15 -9.30 9.87
CA ARG A 19 -9.63 -9.40 9.83
C ARG A 19 -10.25 -8.44 8.82
N GLU A 20 -9.43 -7.75 8.02
CA GLU A 20 -9.85 -6.70 7.10
C GLU A 20 -10.65 -5.57 7.80
N ASP A 21 -10.38 -5.32 9.10
CA ASP A 21 -11.03 -4.27 9.88
C ASP A 21 -10.29 -2.93 9.69
N TRP A 22 -10.40 -2.38 8.48
CA TRP A 22 -9.68 -1.18 8.05
C TRP A 22 -10.03 0.04 8.89
N LEU A 23 -11.30 0.15 9.30
CA LEU A 23 -11.77 1.22 10.16
C LEU A 23 -11.05 1.16 11.51
N ARG A 24 -10.94 -0.03 12.10
CA ARG A 24 -10.26 -0.22 13.37
C ARG A 24 -8.77 0.13 13.29
N VAL A 25 -8.09 -0.22 12.19
CA VAL A 25 -6.70 0.20 11.97
C VAL A 25 -6.59 1.72 11.90
N ALA A 26 -7.47 2.38 11.13
CA ALA A 26 -7.49 3.83 11.01
C ALA A 26 -7.76 4.53 12.37
N GLU A 27 -8.60 3.97 13.24
CA GLU A 27 -8.82 4.48 14.61
C GLU A 27 -7.59 4.38 15.53
N MET A 28 -6.64 3.49 15.22
CA MET A 28 -5.38 3.36 15.95
C MET A 28 -4.36 4.44 15.54
N CYS A 29 -4.58 5.12 14.42
CA CYS A 29 -3.71 6.18 13.94
C CYS A 29 -3.83 7.48 14.75
N ASP A 30 -2.76 8.28 14.71
CA ASP A 30 -2.69 9.58 15.33
C ASP A 30 -3.59 10.57 14.55
N PRO A 31 -4.53 11.26 15.20
CA PRO A 31 -5.45 12.16 14.51
C PRO A 31 -4.79 13.28 13.70
N ALA A 32 -3.63 13.78 14.15
CA ALA A 32 -2.91 14.82 13.39
C ALA A 32 -2.27 14.22 12.13
N SER A 33 -1.73 13.00 12.21
CA SER A 33 -1.22 12.31 11.02
C SER A 33 -2.32 12.01 10.00
N LEU A 34 -3.51 11.60 10.46
CA LEU A 34 -4.67 11.37 9.59
C LEU A 34 -5.12 12.66 8.89
N SER A 35 -5.12 13.79 9.61
CA SER A 35 -5.47 15.09 9.02
C SER A 35 -4.45 15.54 7.97
N LEU A 36 -3.15 15.32 8.21
CA LEU A 36 -2.09 15.57 7.23
C LEU A 36 -2.25 14.68 5.99
N PHE A 37 -2.53 13.39 6.20
CA PHE A 37 -2.80 12.45 5.13
C PHE A 37 -3.98 12.89 4.27
N GLN A 38 -5.13 13.18 4.89
CA GLN A 38 -6.32 13.69 4.19
C GLN A 38 -6.01 14.95 3.39
N SER A 39 -5.28 15.90 3.98
CA SER A 39 -4.91 17.15 3.32
C SER A 39 -4.04 16.90 2.08
N ALA A 40 -3.08 15.97 2.16
CA ALA A 40 -2.24 15.57 1.04
C ALA A 40 -3.05 14.91 -0.08
N VAL A 41 -4.00 14.03 0.26
CA VAL A 41 -4.89 13.36 -0.69
C VAL A 41 -5.80 14.35 -1.40
N LEU A 42 -6.49 15.22 -0.65
CA LEU A 42 -7.36 16.23 -1.23
C LEU A 42 -6.55 17.16 -2.12
N ARG A 43 -5.34 17.56 -1.71
CA ARG A 43 -4.45 18.34 -2.56
C ARG A 43 -4.17 17.64 -3.91
N TYR A 44 -3.82 16.35 -3.87
CA TYR A 44 -3.51 15.57 -5.07
C TYR A 44 -4.69 15.50 -6.05
N TYR A 45 -5.92 15.29 -5.56
CA TYR A 45 -7.11 15.13 -6.41
C TYR A 45 -7.75 16.47 -6.83
N LEU A 46 -7.66 17.51 -5.98
CA LEU A 46 -8.38 18.77 -6.18
C LEU A 46 -7.56 19.86 -6.86
N GLU A 47 -6.24 19.90 -6.67
CA GLU A 47 -5.44 20.95 -7.29
C GLU A 47 -5.24 20.67 -8.78
N PRO A 48 -5.40 21.66 -9.66
CA PRO A 48 -5.05 21.53 -11.07
C PRO A 48 -3.61 21.06 -11.20
N GLN A 49 -3.33 20.04 -12.02
CA GLN A 49 -1.95 19.66 -12.26
C GLN A 49 -1.24 20.83 -12.97
N SER A 50 -0.14 21.29 -12.38
CA SER A 50 0.72 22.31 -12.97
C SER A 50 1.45 21.80 -14.22
N HIS A 51 1.45 20.50 -14.48
CA HIS A 51 2.15 19.91 -15.62
C HIS A 51 1.19 19.80 -16.81
N ALA A 52 1.59 20.44 -17.92
CA ALA A 52 0.88 20.28 -19.18
C ALA A 52 0.88 18.78 -19.57
N PRO A 53 -0.23 18.23 -20.10
CA PRO A 53 -0.27 16.87 -20.59
C PRO A 53 0.83 16.64 -21.63
N VAL A 54 1.47 15.48 -21.61
CA VAL A 54 2.51 15.14 -22.59
C VAL A 54 1.88 15.09 -23.98
N THR A 55 2.37 15.93 -24.89
CA THR A 55 1.88 15.92 -26.27
C THR A 55 2.63 14.88 -27.12
N VAL A 56 2.02 14.47 -28.23
CA VAL A 56 2.67 13.57 -29.21
C VAL A 56 3.96 14.18 -29.73
N GLU A 57 3.98 15.49 -29.95
CA GLU A 57 5.14 16.24 -30.42
C GLU A 57 6.27 16.25 -29.38
N GLN A 58 5.93 16.39 -28.09
CA GLN A 58 6.92 16.30 -27.00
C GLN A 58 7.47 14.88 -26.87
N TYR A 59 6.63 13.85 -27.08
CA TYR A 59 7.06 12.46 -27.06
C TYR A 59 8.01 12.14 -28.23
N LEU A 60 7.65 12.57 -29.45
CA LEU A 60 8.46 12.40 -30.66
C LEU A 60 9.78 13.20 -30.59
N ALA A 61 9.82 14.34 -29.89
CA ALA A 61 11.07 15.08 -29.70
C ALA A 61 12.14 14.28 -28.92
N HIS A 62 11.73 13.32 -28.08
CA HIS A 62 12.63 12.43 -27.33
C HIS A 62 12.92 11.11 -28.06
N ALA A 63 12.08 10.74 -29.04
CA ALA A 63 12.20 9.51 -29.83
C ALA A 63 11.81 9.79 -31.31
N PRO A 64 12.65 10.50 -32.08
CA PRO A 64 12.29 11.02 -33.40
C PRO A 64 12.06 9.94 -34.46
N ASP A 65 12.64 8.75 -34.28
CA ASP A 65 12.49 7.62 -35.22
C ASP A 65 11.21 6.80 -34.97
N MET A 66 10.45 7.12 -33.92
CA MET A 66 9.21 6.41 -33.59
C MET A 66 8.08 6.80 -34.57
N PRO A 67 7.32 5.83 -35.13
CA PRO A 67 6.13 6.14 -35.91
C PRO A 67 5.11 6.93 -35.08
N ARG A 68 4.46 7.92 -35.70
CA ARG A 68 3.52 8.82 -35.01
C ARG A 68 2.38 8.04 -34.33
N GLU A 69 1.88 7.00 -34.97
CA GLU A 69 0.79 6.16 -34.47
C GLU A 69 1.18 5.44 -33.15
N VAL A 70 2.45 5.06 -33.03
CA VAL A 70 3.02 4.45 -31.81
C VAL A 70 3.18 5.50 -30.72
N ALA A 71 3.63 6.71 -31.06
CA ALA A 71 3.68 7.83 -30.12
C ALA A 71 2.29 8.23 -29.60
N GLU A 72 1.27 8.27 -30.47
CA GLU A 72 -0.13 8.50 -30.09
C GLU A 72 -0.67 7.41 -29.16
N TYR A 73 -0.31 6.15 -29.41
CA TYR A 73 -0.63 5.05 -28.50
C TYR A 73 -0.01 5.26 -27.12
N HIS A 74 1.28 5.60 -27.04
CA HIS A 74 1.96 5.84 -25.76
C HIS A 74 1.41 7.05 -25.02
N VAL A 75 1.16 8.17 -25.71
CA VAL A 75 0.54 9.35 -25.10
C VAL A 75 -0.85 9.03 -24.56
N ARG A 76 -1.66 8.25 -25.28
CA ARG A 76 -2.95 7.77 -24.76
C ARG A 76 -2.79 6.88 -23.52
N GLN A 77 -1.79 6.01 -23.48
CA GLN A 77 -1.50 5.19 -22.30
C GLN A 77 -1.10 6.05 -21.11
N ILE A 78 -0.19 7.01 -21.30
CA ILE A 78 0.25 7.97 -20.26
C ILE A 78 -0.95 8.76 -19.73
N HIS A 79 -1.81 9.29 -20.61
CA HIS A 79 -3.01 10.00 -20.18
C HIS A 79 -4.00 9.09 -19.45
N ALA A 80 -4.14 7.83 -19.85
CA ALA A 80 -4.99 6.87 -19.17
C ALA A 80 -4.44 6.47 -17.79
N GLU A 81 -3.12 6.44 -17.61
CA GLU A 81 -2.46 6.19 -16.32
C GLU A 81 -2.53 7.39 -15.37
N ILE A 82 -2.52 8.62 -15.91
CA ILE A 82 -2.61 9.88 -15.15
C ILE A 82 -4.08 10.28 -14.89
N ASP A 83 -5.06 9.57 -15.48
CA ASP A 83 -6.49 9.82 -15.27
C ASP A 83 -6.86 9.64 -13.79
N ARG A 84 -7.09 10.77 -13.11
CA ARG A 84 -7.42 10.84 -11.69
C ARG A 84 -8.70 10.08 -11.34
N SER A 85 -9.64 9.96 -12.27
CA SER A 85 -10.90 9.26 -12.01
C SER A 85 -10.62 7.76 -11.82
N LYS A 86 -9.76 7.20 -12.68
CA LYS A 86 -9.31 5.81 -12.56
C LYS A 86 -8.43 5.59 -11.33
N SER A 87 -7.57 6.57 -11.00
CA SER A 87 -6.77 6.50 -9.76
C SER A 87 -7.66 6.53 -8.51
N LEU A 88 -8.72 7.35 -8.51
CA LEU A 88 -9.64 7.46 -7.38
C LEU A 88 -10.36 6.13 -7.12
N GLU A 89 -10.94 5.52 -8.16
CA GLU A 89 -11.62 4.23 -8.06
C GLU A 89 -10.68 3.12 -7.56
N ARG A 90 -9.41 3.13 -8.00
CA ARG A 90 -8.40 2.16 -7.58
C ARG A 90 -7.99 2.38 -6.12
N ASP A 91 -7.69 3.63 -5.76
CA ASP A 91 -7.09 3.97 -4.48
C ASP A 91 -8.12 4.04 -3.34
N TYR A 92 -9.39 4.30 -3.66
CA TYR A 92 -10.50 4.51 -2.72
C TYR A 92 -11.78 3.78 -3.21
N PRO A 93 -11.87 2.45 -3.03
CA PRO A 93 -12.92 1.63 -3.65
C PRO A 93 -14.34 1.96 -3.19
N THR A 94 -14.48 2.62 -2.04
CA THR A 94 -15.78 3.02 -1.48
C THR A 94 -16.20 4.44 -1.88
N VAL A 95 -15.41 5.14 -2.70
CA VAL A 95 -15.61 6.57 -3.02
C VAL A 95 -16.00 6.71 -4.48
N GLY A 96 -17.24 7.11 -4.74
CA GLY A 96 -17.80 7.25 -6.08
C GLY A 96 -17.52 8.61 -6.73
N SER A 97 -17.06 9.60 -5.96
CA SER A 97 -16.77 10.93 -6.50
C SER A 97 -15.77 11.74 -5.67
N ILE A 98 -15.19 12.77 -6.29
CA ILE A 98 -14.33 13.73 -5.61
C ILE A 98 -15.08 14.51 -4.51
N ASP A 99 -16.37 14.80 -4.72
CA ASP A 99 -17.17 15.50 -3.70
C ASP A 99 -17.46 14.62 -2.49
N GLU A 100 -17.64 13.32 -2.70
CA GLU A 100 -17.72 12.35 -1.61
C GLU A 100 -16.39 12.30 -0.85
N LEU A 101 -15.25 12.20 -1.55
CA LEU A 101 -13.90 12.21 -0.94
C LEU A 101 -13.68 13.42 -0.02
N ARG A 102 -14.18 14.60 -0.42
CA ARG A 102 -14.10 15.84 0.37
C ARG A 102 -14.90 15.80 1.67
N GLN A 103 -16.02 15.07 1.68
CA GLN A 103 -16.93 14.99 2.82
C GLN A 103 -16.55 13.89 3.81
N MET A 104 -15.65 12.97 3.42
CA MET A 104 -15.19 11.91 4.30
C MET A 104 -14.44 12.46 5.52
N SER A 105 -14.61 11.80 6.66
CA SER A 105 -13.71 12.00 7.80
C SER A 105 -12.31 11.45 7.46
N ALA A 106 -11.27 12.00 8.08
CA ALA A 106 -9.90 11.53 7.86
C ALA A 106 -9.73 10.02 8.19
N VAL A 107 -10.46 9.53 9.20
CA VAL A 107 -10.49 8.11 9.58
C VAL A 107 -11.12 7.27 8.47
N ALA A 108 -12.30 7.66 7.97
CA ALA A 108 -12.99 6.91 6.91
C ALA A 108 -12.20 6.93 5.60
N LEU A 109 -11.58 8.07 5.26
CA LEU A 109 -10.73 8.20 4.08
C LEU A 109 -9.51 7.29 4.18
N TYR A 110 -8.85 7.25 5.33
CA TYR A 110 -7.68 6.38 5.52
C TYR A 110 -8.07 4.89 5.53
N ALA A 111 -9.21 4.54 6.11
CA ALA A 111 -9.73 3.18 6.06
C ALA A 111 -10.02 2.73 4.62
N SER A 112 -10.66 3.58 3.80
CA SER A 112 -10.89 3.32 2.37
C SER A 112 -9.57 3.17 1.60
N TRP A 113 -8.58 4.01 1.90
CA TRP A 113 -7.24 3.91 1.32
C TRP A 113 -6.53 2.58 1.65
N LEU A 114 -6.66 2.10 2.89
CA LEU A 114 -6.13 0.80 3.32
C LEU A 114 -6.84 -0.33 2.56
N GLU A 115 -8.17 -0.28 2.47
CA GLU A 115 -8.97 -1.27 1.74
C GLU A 115 -8.51 -1.37 0.28
N GLY A 116 -8.36 -0.23 -0.41
CA GLY A 116 -7.93 -0.17 -1.81
C GLY A 116 -6.57 -0.82 -2.07
N ARG A 117 -5.74 -0.97 -1.04
CA ARG A 117 -4.41 -1.61 -1.11
C ARG A 117 -4.38 -3.05 -0.60
N SER A 118 -5.48 -3.56 -0.05
CA SER A 118 -5.55 -4.94 0.42
C SER A 118 -5.28 -5.93 -0.72
N LEU A 119 -4.64 -7.06 -0.40
CA LEU A 119 -4.39 -8.14 -1.36
C LEU A 119 -5.69 -8.61 -2.03
N ARG A 120 -6.79 -8.70 -1.27
CA ARG A 120 -8.12 -9.02 -1.81
C ARG A 120 -8.53 -8.05 -2.92
N ARG A 121 -8.42 -6.74 -2.68
CA ARG A 121 -8.79 -5.74 -3.71
C ARG A 121 -7.89 -5.81 -4.93
N GLN A 122 -6.59 -6.01 -4.75
CA GLN A 122 -5.66 -6.19 -5.87
C GLN A 122 -6.03 -7.43 -6.71
N LEU A 123 -6.33 -8.56 -6.06
CA LEU A 123 -6.75 -9.79 -6.74
C LEU A 123 -8.11 -9.63 -7.44
N GLN A 124 -9.07 -8.93 -6.84
CA GLN A 124 -10.35 -8.62 -7.48
C GLN A 124 -10.18 -7.75 -8.73
N GLN A 125 -9.27 -6.77 -8.70
CA GLN A 125 -8.95 -5.96 -9.87
C GLN A 125 -8.31 -6.80 -10.98
N ILE A 126 -7.37 -7.68 -10.65
CA ILE A 126 -6.75 -8.62 -11.60
C ILE A 126 -7.81 -9.55 -12.20
N ALA A 127 -8.66 -10.14 -11.37
CA ALA A 127 -9.74 -11.03 -11.81
C ALA A 127 -10.70 -10.31 -12.78
N LYS A 128 -11.11 -9.08 -12.44
CA LYS A 128 -11.95 -8.25 -13.33
C LYS A 128 -11.29 -7.96 -14.67
N GLN A 129 -9.99 -7.63 -14.67
CA GLN A 129 -9.24 -7.35 -15.90
C GLN A 129 -9.09 -8.60 -16.77
N GLN A 130 -8.94 -9.77 -16.17
CA GLN A 130 -8.77 -11.05 -16.86
C GLN A 130 -10.09 -11.80 -17.10
N SER A 131 -11.24 -11.20 -16.75
CA SER A 131 -12.57 -11.83 -16.82
C SER A 131 -12.64 -13.19 -16.07
N LEU A 132 -11.93 -13.29 -14.94
CA LEU A 132 -11.94 -14.47 -14.08
C LEU A 132 -13.12 -14.42 -13.11
N PRO A 133 -13.66 -15.58 -12.70
CA PRO A 133 -14.72 -15.64 -11.70
C PRO A 133 -14.20 -15.25 -10.31
N ASP A 134 -15.08 -14.70 -9.45
CA ASP A 134 -14.74 -14.32 -8.06
C ASP A 134 -14.17 -15.49 -7.24
N SER A 135 -14.55 -16.73 -7.56
CA SER A 135 -13.99 -17.92 -6.92
C SER A 135 -12.47 -18.06 -7.09
N ALA A 136 -11.90 -17.50 -8.18
CA ALA A 136 -10.45 -17.47 -8.40
C ALA A 136 -9.74 -16.55 -7.40
N VAL A 137 -10.41 -15.48 -6.94
CA VAL A 137 -9.88 -14.59 -5.90
C VAL A 137 -9.80 -15.32 -4.57
N ASP A 138 -10.87 -16.01 -4.17
CA ASP A 138 -10.90 -16.75 -2.91
C ASP A 138 -9.94 -17.95 -2.91
N GLU A 139 -9.72 -18.58 -4.07
CA GLU A 139 -8.70 -19.61 -4.24
C GLU A 139 -7.29 -19.02 -4.14
N ALA A 140 -7.01 -17.90 -4.82
CA ALA A 140 -5.72 -17.21 -4.75
C ALA A 140 -5.41 -16.70 -3.33
N LEU A 141 -6.40 -16.17 -2.60
CA LEU A 141 -6.25 -15.75 -1.21
C LEU A 141 -5.94 -16.92 -0.28
N ARG A 142 -6.60 -18.08 -0.47
CA ARG A 142 -6.29 -19.30 0.29
C ARG A 142 -4.90 -19.82 -0.03
N ALA A 143 -4.51 -19.80 -1.31
CA ALA A 143 -3.20 -20.26 -1.78
C ALA A 143 -2.06 -19.34 -1.35
N ALA A 144 -2.29 -18.02 -1.28
CA ALA A 144 -1.33 -17.04 -0.80
C ALA A 144 -0.97 -17.21 0.69
N GLY A 145 -1.70 -18.08 1.41
CA GLY A 145 -1.46 -18.33 2.82
C GLY A 145 -2.24 -17.34 3.68
N ALA A 146 -3.32 -17.84 4.28
CA ALA A 146 -4.08 -17.14 5.29
C ALA A 146 -3.18 -16.73 6.46
N GLU A 147 -3.25 -15.46 6.83
CA GLU A 147 -2.41 -14.70 7.77
C GLU A 147 -1.13 -14.14 7.11
N GLU A 148 -1.17 -12.88 6.66
CA GLU A 148 0.02 -12.04 6.63
C GLU A 148 0.64 -12.08 8.04
N ARG A 149 1.64 -12.93 8.24
CA ARG A 149 2.35 -13.02 9.51
C ARG A 149 3.36 -11.90 9.58
N ALA A 150 2.94 -10.81 10.17
CA ALA A 150 3.82 -9.73 10.56
C ALA A 150 4.49 -10.10 11.89
N THR A 151 5.74 -10.52 11.83
CA THR A 151 6.57 -10.84 13.00
C THR A 151 7.26 -9.59 13.50
N LEU A 152 7.04 -9.24 14.76
CA LEU A 152 7.78 -8.17 15.44
C LEU A 152 9.25 -8.57 15.60
N LEU A 153 10.17 -7.72 15.13
CA LEU A 153 11.61 -7.89 15.31
C LEU A 153 12.13 -7.06 16.49
N GLY A 154 11.53 -5.90 16.73
CA GLY A 154 11.88 -5.05 17.86
C GLY A 154 11.29 -3.65 17.77
N VAL A 155 11.45 -2.90 18.87
CA VAL A 155 11.02 -1.50 18.98
C VAL A 155 12.25 -0.64 19.24
N VAL A 156 12.46 0.35 18.39
CA VAL A 156 13.56 1.32 18.50
C VAL A 156 12.97 2.67 18.93
N PRO A 157 13.18 3.11 20.18
CA PRO A 157 12.73 4.43 20.61
C PRO A 157 13.52 5.53 19.89
N ASP A 158 12.82 6.56 19.42
CA ASP A 158 13.39 7.80 18.87
C ASP A 158 12.94 8.99 19.74
N GLY A 159 13.67 9.19 20.83
CA GLY A 159 13.27 10.10 21.91
C GLY A 159 12.07 9.61 22.71
N GLU A 160 11.43 10.52 23.45
CA GLU A 160 10.37 10.16 24.41
C GLU A 160 8.97 9.96 23.79
N ARG A 161 8.80 10.46 22.57
CA ARG A 161 7.48 10.60 21.93
C ARG A 161 7.34 9.85 20.62
N VAL A 162 8.43 9.29 20.09
CA VAL A 162 8.43 8.55 18.82
C VAL A 162 9.10 7.20 19.05
N ALA A 163 8.61 6.18 18.37
CA ALA A 163 9.23 4.86 18.34
C ALA A 163 9.02 4.24 16.95
N HIS A 164 10.00 3.47 16.50
CA HIS A 164 9.95 2.70 15.27
C HIS A 164 9.80 1.22 15.61
N VAL A 165 8.75 0.61 15.08
CA VAL A 165 8.51 -0.82 15.18
C VAL A 165 9.11 -1.48 13.94
N LEU A 166 10.11 -2.32 14.14
CA LEU A 166 10.72 -3.14 13.11
C LEU A 166 9.96 -4.45 13.04
N TYR A 167 9.47 -4.82 11.86
CA TYR A 167 8.74 -6.06 11.66
C TYR A 167 9.09 -6.69 10.32
N ARG A 168 8.72 -7.96 10.17
CA ARG A 168 8.88 -8.73 8.94
C ARG A 168 7.53 -9.31 8.55
N THR A 169 7.11 -9.09 7.31
CA THR A 169 5.97 -9.79 6.74
C THR A 169 6.49 -11.04 6.03
N GLU A 170 5.95 -12.20 6.39
CA GLU A 170 6.21 -13.42 5.63
C GLU A 170 5.49 -13.33 4.28
N ILE A 171 6.24 -13.19 3.19
CA ILE A 171 5.72 -13.33 1.83
C ILE A 171 5.85 -14.81 1.46
N ALA A 172 4.78 -15.41 0.94
CA ALA A 172 4.81 -16.76 0.40
C ALA A 172 6.00 -16.90 -0.57
N GLN A 173 6.94 -17.79 -0.22
CA GLN A 173 8.19 -17.90 -0.97
C GLN A 173 7.94 -18.51 -2.34
N VAL A 174 8.49 -17.89 -3.38
CA VAL A 174 8.74 -18.58 -4.64
C VAL A 174 9.97 -19.45 -4.42
N PRO A 175 9.89 -20.79 -4.58
CA PRO A 175 11.05 -21.65 -4.39
C PRO A 175 12.16 -21.21 -5.35
N ALA A 176 13.35 -20.95 -4.80
CA ALA A 176 14.53 -20.65 -5.60
C ALA A 176 14.87 -21.88 -6.45
N ILE A 177 14.79 -21.74 -7.77
CA ILE A 177 15.32 -22.73 -8.71
C ILE A 177 16.80 -22.35 -8.89
N SER A 178 17.66 -22.85 -8.00
CA SER A 178 19.11 -22.67 -8.09
C SER A 178 19.79 -24.03 -8.30
N GLU A 179 20.73 -24.07 -9.25
CA GLU A 179 21.64 -25.20 -9.50
C GLU A 179 22.88 -25.16 -8.59
N ASP A 180 22.91 -24.28 -7.58
CA ASP A 180 24.10 -24.01 -6.77
C ASP A 180 24.37 -25.09 -5.71
N GLY A 181 25.63 -25.11 -5.24
CA GLY A 181 26.13 -26.02 -4.21
C GLY A 181 25.37 -25.96 -2.88
N ALA A 182 25.64 -26.91 -1.98
CA ALA A 182 24.88 -27.05 -0.72
C ALA A 182 24.93 -25.80 0.18
N GLU A 183 26.06 -25.11 0.24
CA GLU A 183 26.27 -23.91 1.06
C GLU A 183 25.44 -22.71 0.55
N GLU A 184 25.39 -22.51 -0.77
CA GLU A 184 24.60 -21.42 -1.38
C GLU A 184 23.09 -21.67 -1.18
N ARG A 185 22.65 -22.93 -1.25
CA ARG A 185 21.27 -23.32 -0.92
C ARG A 185 20.92 -23.10 0.55
N GLU A 186 21.85 -23.35 1.46
CA GLU A 186 21.68 -23.09 2.90
C GLU A 186 21.60 -21.58 3.17
N PHE A 187 22.51 -20.77 2.59
CA PHE A 187 22.45 -19.32 2.69
C PHE A 187 21.15 -18.75 2.11
N GLN A 188 20.72 -19.23 0.94
CA GLN A 188 19.44 -18.83 0.34
C GLN A 188 18.26 -19.19 1.25
N ALA A 189 18.25 -20.39 1.85
CA ALA A 189 17.22 -20.78 2.80
C ALA A 189 17.22 -19.90 4.07
N ASP A 190 18.40 -19.56 4.59
CA ASP A 190 18.55 -18.69 5.76
C ASP A 190 18.11 -17.25 5.49
N MET A 191 18.40 -16.73 4.30
CA MET A 191 18.05 -15.36 3.90
C MET A 191 16.65 -15.22 3.33
N ALA A 192 16.03 -16.32 2.89
CA ALA A 192 14.70 -16.31 2.29
C ALA A 192 13.67 -15.69 3.26
N GLY A 193 13.05 -14.60 2.81
CA GLY A 193 12.12 -13.80 3.62
C GLY A 193 12.77 -12.95 4.72
N ARG A 194 14.07 -13.09 5.01
CA ARG A 194 14.76 -12.31 6.05
C ARG A 194 15.35 -10.99 5.56
N GLN A 195 15.54 -10.87 4.26
CA GLN A 195 16.15 -9.73 3.58
C GLN A 195 15.33 -8.43 3.64
N PHE A 196 14.02 -8.53 3.85
CA PHE A 196 13.13 -7.37 3.92
C PHE A 196 12.66 -7.15 5.35
N VAL A 197 13.08 -6.03 5.93
CA VAL A 197 12.59 -5.52 7.22
C VAL A 197 11.77 -4.28 6.92
N SER A 198 10.56 -4.26 7.45
CA SER A 198 9.65 -3.14 7.33
C SER A 198 9.63 -2.34 8.62
N VAL A 199 9.33 -1.06 8.50
CA VAL A 199 9.31 -0.12 9.63
C VAL A 199 7.94 0.52 9.73
N LEU A 200 7.42 0.59 10.94
CA LEU A 200 6.18 1.28 11.27
C LEU A 200 6.48 2.33 12.34
N THR A 201 6.02 3.57 12.13
CA THR A 201 6.30 4.67 13.06
C THR A 201 5.11 4.89 13.99
N CYS A 202 5.40 4.96 15.28
CA CYS A 202 4.44 5.22 16.35
C CYS A 202 4.75 6.56 17.03
N ARG A 203 3.70 7.26 17.46
CA ARG A 203 3.80 8.48 18.26
C ARG A 203 3.06 8.36 19.58
N ARG A 204 3.66 8.87 20.64
CA ARG A 204 3.03 9.00 21.95
C ARG A 204 2.20 10.29 22.02
N GLY A 205 0.91 10.13 22.28
CA GLY A 205 -0.05 11.20 22.50
C GLY A 205 0.13 11.88 23.86
N LYS A 206 -0.57 13.01 24.06
CA LYS A 206 -0.58 13.74 25.34
C LYS A 206 -1.26 12.95 26.47
N ASP A 207 -2.13 12.01 26.12
CA ASP A 207 -2.77 11.05 27.01
C ASP A 207 -1.81 9.91 27.44
N GLY A 208 -0.56 9.94 26.96
CA GLY A 208 0.46 8.94 27.22
C GLY A 208 0.30 7.66 26.41
N GLY A 209 -0.70 7.58 25.53
CA GLY A 209 -0.96 6.43 24.68
C GLY A 209 -0.19 6.48 23.36
N TRP A 210 0.20 5.32 22.86
CA TRP A 210 0.83 5.19 21.55
C TRP A 210 -0.22 5.09 20.44
N ARG A 211 0.10 5.70 19.29
CA ARG A 211 -0.72 5.74 18.08
C ARG A 211 0.14 5.53 16.84
N LEU A 212 -0.44 4.92 15.81
CA LEU A 212 0.23 4.74 14.50
C LEU A 212 0.35 6.08 13.80
N ILE A 213 1.42 6.31 13.03
CA ILE A 213 1.44 7.40 12.06
C ILE A 213 0.76 6.92 10.79
N ALA A 214 -0.27 7.64 10.35
CA ALA A 214 -0.90 7.40 9.06
C ALA A 214 0.03 7.89 7.93
N ASP A 215 0.59 6.95 7.18
CA ASP A 215 1.40 7.20 5.98
C ASP A 215 1.04 6.23 4.84
N HIS A 216 1.76 6.34 3.72
CA HIS A 216 1.53 5.52 2.52
C HIS A 216 2.21 4.14 2.55
N SER A 217 2.82 3.76 3.67
CA SER A 217 3.64 2.54 3.83
C SER A 217 3.22 1.67 5.02
N LEU A 218 2.10 1.99 5.67
CA LEU A 218 1.65 1.32 6.88
C LEU A 218 1.52 -0.19 6.65
N LEU A 219 2.32 -0.97 7.38
CA LEU A 219 2.25 -2.44 7.37
C LEU A 219 2.39 -3.04 5.95
N GLY A 220 3.23 -2.44 5.10
CA GLY A 220 3.48 -2.90 3.73
C GLY A 220 2.33 -2.60 2.75
N HIS A 221 1.20 -2.06 3.22
CA HIS A 221 0.12 -1.63 2.35
C HIS A 221 0.56 -0.41 1.56
N GLY A 222 0.63 -0.54 0.23
CA GLY A 222 1.14 0.50 -0.68
C GLY A 222 2.53 0.21 -1.25
N ALA A 223 3.23 -0.82 -0.78
CA ALA A 223 4.27 -1.44 -1.58
C ALA A 223 3.56 -2.18 -2.73
N ASN A 224 3.53 -1.55 -3.90
CA ASN A 224 3.00 -2.18 -5.11
C ASN A 224 3.59 -3.60 -5.20
N VAL A 225 2.73 -4.61 -5.36
CA VAL A 225 3.16 -5.84 -6.00
C VAL A 225 3.68 -5.38 -7.36
N VAL A 226 5.01 -5.28 -7.49
CA VAL A 226 5.66 -5.02 -8.76
C VAL A 226 5.11 -6.11 -9.67
N SER A 227 4.36 -5.69 -10.70
CA SER A 227 3.93 -6.57 -11.77
C SER A 227 5.13 -7.39 -12.18
N LEU A 228 5.10 -8.68 -11.86
CA LEU A 228 5.92 -9.66 -12.54
C LEU A 228 5.43 -9.61 -13.99
N ARG A 229 6.17 -8.87 -14.81
CA ARG A 229 6.11 -8.97 -16.27
C ARG A 229 6.92 -10.17 -16.71
#